data_AF-A0AAW0AVT8-F1
#
_entry.id   AF-A0AAW0AVT8-F1
#
_cell.length_a   1.000
_cell.length_b   1.000
_cell.length_c   1.000
_cell.angle_alpha   90.00
_cell.angle_beta   90.00
_cell.angle_gamma   90.00
#
_symmetry.space_group_name_H-M   'P 1'
#
loop_
_entity.id
_entity.type
_entity.pdbx_description
1 polymer ?
#
loop_
_entity_poly.entity_id
_entity_poly.type
_entity_poly.pdbx_seq_one_letter_code
_entity_poly.pdbx_strand_id
1 'polypeptide(L)'
;MAAKSSEAMSVAAVASSVYRSVISTGCKATFLDSDMVCNGKAVLRRFREGKSKGKANFVGCEHWSRDSLNMATSHRFTPIPPEVRETIVVKLFRNEPLDEQDDDTKVLPGECKAIFHPSHLPKHSECPRNHYRDGIHVICGLDKHDCYAQLSLFIPVDPKDLRIVIIPVAGVPHSHPNFPRTKIPDLEGQLVQELHPGMLINRKRADLVVNQRQTRFPHGTDIEGVYHEFHKDRTLGIAERYIHAVNTQADDGHIIVTINPHTTFAVVHGKTNEWKLLIWLNSVQKRTVIGRIWSNCATRDAFILVWKGIFETIETITGKKLNFKAFSPTSNLLGAIGDSEGAQAQGLADVVILRQMNCDNPVMHFDDILKLIWKTCLVHFTRGVLGLRDHITDEVLQYLLSFPYLNTPEDIQEYYTFCADSRNAKGSHAEDNQIKPTNRPLLEAILLAKEQDAQTARIVEEMISSGVLTNPNNSLQARFKMKAQRQARASEKKPATEAELITRKESRTLRDKIKAKEQENEDLRKQIAMLTQANGSRLLSTPKRSLPTASLSPSNAIIDVDELFGSPPISVRDLSDDEFDYAAALNSDVMSPIFKKMARDYSMPGVDDNESN
;
A
#
# COMPACT_ATOMS: atom_id res chain seq x y z
N MET A 1 -2.92 -7.16 -3.02
CA MET A 1 -4.41 -7.16 -3.10
C MET A 1 -4.89 -6.46 -4.38
N ALA A 2 -4.25 -6.71 -5.54
CA ALA A 2 -4.41 -5.89 -6.75
C ALA A 2 -5.74 -6.10 -7.51
N ALA A 3 -6.43 -7.22 -7.30
CA ALA A 3 -7.74 -7.47 -7.89
C ALA A 3 -8.73 -6.31 -7.62
N LYS A 4 -8.76 -5.78 -6.39
CA LYS A 4 -9.67 -4.70 -5.96
C LYS A 4 -9.36 -3.29 -6.50
N SER A 5 -8.40 -3.13 -7.40
CA SER A 5 -8.12 -1.85 -8.09
C SER A 5 -8.29 -1.92 -9.61
N SER A 6 -8.46 -3.12 -10.20
CA SER A 6 -8.96 -3.30 -11.57
C SER A 6 -10.40 -3.79 -11.59
N GLU A 7 -10.84 -4.53 -10.57
CA GLU A 7 -12.20 -4.45 -10.04
C GLU A 7 -12.39 -3.14 -9.25
N ALA A 8 -12.15 -2.00 -9.93
CA ALA A 8 -13.14 -0.94 -9.79
C ALA A 8 -14.45 -1.59 -10.24
N MET A 9 -15.40 -1.78 -9.30
CA MET A 9 -16.69 -2.39 -9.62
C MET A 9 -17.27 -1.62 -10.81
N SER A 10 -17.57 -2.30 -11.92
CA SER A 10 -18.17 -1.66 -13.11
C SER A 10 -19.40 -0.88 -12.68
N VAL A 11 -19.80 0.12 -13.46
CA VAL A 11 -20.93 0.97 -13.04
C VAL A 11 -22.19 0.11 -12.83
N ALA A 12 -22.33 -0.94 -13.64
CA ALA A 12 -23.23 -2.06 -13.41
C ALA A 12 -23.01 -2.81 -12.10
N ALA A 13 -21.81 -3.33 -11.80
CA ALA A 13 -21.54 -4.09 -10.58
C ALA A 13 -21.82 -3.29 -9.28
N VAL A 14 -21.58 -1.97 -9.25
CA VAL A 14 -21.95 -1.10 -8.11
C VAL A 14 -23.47 -1.06 -7.94
N ALA A 15 -24.20 -0.72 -9.01
CA ALA A 15 -25.66 -0.69 -9.01
C ALA A 15 -26.28 -2.05 -8.67
N SER A 16 -25.66 -3.14 -9.14
CA SER A 16 -26.10 -4.52 -8.94
C SER A 16 -25.88 -4.98 -7.50
N SER A 17 -24.76 -4.59 -6.87
CA SER A 17 -24.55 -4.83 -5.43
C SER A 17 -25.57 -4.08 -4.57
N VAL A 18 -25.98 -2.88 -4.98
CA VAL A 18 -27.02 -2.11 -4.27
C VAL A 18 -28.39 -2.74 -4.49
N TYR A 19 -28.74 -3.12 -5.72
CA TYR A 19 -29.95 -3.86 -6.07
C TYR A 19 -30.09 -5.13 -5.22
N ARG A 20 -29.08 -6.00 -5.20
CA ARG A 20 -29.08 -7.24 -4.38
C ARG A 20 -29.27 -6.94 -2.90
N SER A 21 -28.55 -5.96 -2.36
CA SER A 21 -28.66 -5.57 -0.95
C SER A 21 -30.05 -5.07 -0.57
N VAL A 22 -30.80 -4.45 -1.49
CA VAL A 22 -32.18 -4.01 -1.19
C VAL A 22 -33.22 -5.12 -1.39
N ILE A 23 -33.07 -6.01 -2.37
CA ILE A 23 -34.04 -7.12 -2.57
C ILE A 23 -33.88 -8.24 -1.53
N SER A 24 -32.66 -8.52 -1.04
CA SER A 24 -32.44 -9.52 0.02
C SER A 24 -32.80 -9.03 1.43
N THR A 25 -32.79 -7.71 1.66
CA THR A 25 -33.24 -7.13 2.93
C THR A 25 -34.76 -7.09 2.99
N GLY A 26 -35.38 -7.65 4.02
CA GLY A 26 -36.84 -7.55 4.26
C GLY A 26 -37.30 -6.13 4.64
N CYS A 27 -38.61 -5.87 4.58
CA CYS A 27 -39.17 -4.65 5.14
C CYS A 27 -39.19 -4.75 6.69
N LYS A 28 -38.94 -3.63 7.39
CA LYS A 28 -38.79 -3.61 8.87
C LYS A 28 -40.02 -3.10 9.65
N ALA A 29 -41.07 -2.65 8.96
CA ALA A 29 -42.33 -2.32 9.61
C ALA A 29 -42.93 -3.56 10.28
N THR A 30 -43.38 -3.44 11.52
CA THR A 30 -44.30 -4.36 12.19
C THR A 30 -45.70 -3.79 12.13
N PHE A 31 -46.72 -4.65 11.98
CA PHE A 31 -48.10 -4.21 12.12
C PHE A 31 -48.41 -3.91 13.60
N LEU A 32 -49.35 -2.99 13.87
CA LEU A 32 -49.61 -2.55 15.26
C LEU A 32 -50.42 -3.58 16.07
N ASP A 33 -51.28 -4.34 15.40
CA ASP A 33 -52.20 -5.30 16.02
C ASP A 33 -51.66 -6.74 16.02
N SER A 34 -50.42 -6.96 15.56
CA SER A 34 -49.70 -8.24 15.65
C SER A 34 -48.21 -8.05 15.41
N ASP A 35 -47.35 -8.83 16.10
CA ASP A 35 -45.88 -8.83 15.92
C ASP A 35 -45.39 -9.30 14.52
N MET A 36 -46.29 -9.39 13.54
CA MET A 36 -45.96 -9.73 12.15
C MET A 36 -45.15 -8.61 11.50
N VAL A 37 -43.95 -8.97 11.04
CA VAL A 37 -43.10 -8.12 10.21
C VAL A 37 -43.64 -8.08 8.78
N CYS A 38 -43.64 -6.90 8.18
CA CYS A 38 -44.10 -6.66 6.82
C CYS A 38 -43.29 -7.48 5.80
N ASN A 39 -43.97 -8.40 5.13
CA ASN A 39 -43.45 -9.27 4.08
C ASN A 39 -43.34 -8.61 2.68
N GLY A 40 -43.69 -7.33 2.55
CA GLY A 40 -43.73 -6.63 1.27
C GLY A 40 -42.36 -6.47 0.60
N LYS A 41 -42.29 -6.73 -0.70
CA LYS A 41 -41.02 -6.76 -1.46
C LYS A 41 -40.42 -5.35 -1.62
N ALA A 42 -39.16 -5.32 -2.03
CA ALA A 42 -38.53 -4.09 -2.51
C ALA A 42 -39.11 -3.73 -3.88
N VAL A 43 -39.57 -2.49 -4.05
CA VAL A 43 -40.06 -1.97 -5.34
C VAL A 43 -39.47 -0.58 -5.59
N LEU A 44 -39.23 -0.25 -6.86
CA LEU A 44 -38.77 1.09 -7.22
C LEU A 44 -39.95 2.07 -7.21
N ARG A 45 -39.78 3.22 -6.55
CA ARG A 45 -40.78 4.31 -6.48
C ARG A 45 -40.14 5.65 -6.84
N ARG A 46 -40.89 6.53 -7.49
CA ARG A 46 -40.44 7.88 -7.90
C ARG A 46 -40.77 8.90 -6.80
N PHE A 47 -39.91 9.90 -6.60
CA PHE A 47 -40.26 11.05 -5.76
C PHE A 47 -41.38 11.88 -6.44
N ARG A 48 -42.32 12.41 -5.63
CA ARG A 48 -43.39 13.29 -6.15
C ARG A 48 -42.85 14.64 -6.60
N GLU A 49 -41.94 15.20 -5.80
CA GLU A 49 -41.32 16.51 -6.03
C GLU A 49 -39.81 16.41 -5.74
N GLY A 50 -39.01 17.17 -6.47
CA GLY A 50 -37.55 17.24 -6.31
C GLY A 50 -36.78 15.97 -6.70
N LYS A 51 -35.53 15.88 -6.22
CA LYS A 51 -34.62 14.74 -6.38
C LYS A 51 -33.84 14.53 -5.08
N SER A 52 -33.77 13.29 -4.58
CA SER A 52 -32.92 12.99 -3.41
C SER A 52 -31.53 12.59 -3.87
N LYS A 53 -30.48 13.29 -3.40
CA LYS A 53 -29.07 13.08 -3.81
C LYS A 53 -28.87 13.05 -5.34
N GLY A 54 -29.64 13.86 -6.07
CA GLY A 54 -29.63 13.94 -7.53
C GLY A 54 -30.42 12.84 -8.27
N LYS A 55 -31.05 11.90 -7.55
CA LYS A 55 -31.81 10.78 -8.11
C LYS A 55 -33.32 11.04 -8.12
N ALA A 56 -34.03 10.52 -9.12
CA ALA A 56 -35.48 10.68 -9.27
C ALA A 56 -36.29 9.57 -8.56
N ASN A 57 -35.66 8.44 -8.28
CA ASN A 57 -36.27 7.26 -7.68
C ASN A 57 -35.58 6.85 -6.35
N PHE A 58 -36.31 6.05 -5.58
CA PHE A 58 -35.87 5.40 -4.35
C PHE A 58 -36.47 3.98 -4.29
N VAL A 59 -35.94 3.15 -3.40
CA VAL A 59 -36.47 1.80 -3.17
C VAL A 59 -37.43 1.84 -1.99
N GLY A 60 -38.69 1.54 -2.25
CA GLY A 60 -39.78 1.50 -1.28
C GLY A 60 -40.23 0.06 -0.96
N CYS A 61 -41.19 -0.07 -0.05
CA CYS A 61 -41.94 -1.31 0.15
C CYS A 61 -43.11 -1.41 -0.84
N GLU A 62 -43.41 -2.63 -1.30
CA GLU A 62 -44.60 -3.00 -2.08
C GLU A 62 -45.89 -2.61 -1.33
N HIS A 63 -46.05 -3.10 -0.10
CA HIS A 63 -47.24 -2.88 0.74
C HIS A 63 -47.32 -1.47 1.39
N TRP A 64 -46.48 -0.53 0.99
CA TRP A 64 -46.59 0.86 1.46
C TRP A 64 -47.77 1.58 0.81
N SER A 65 -48.65 2.14 1.63
CA SER A 65 -49.74 3.03 1.23
C SER A 65 -49.63 4.39 1.93
N ARG A 66 -50.40 5.39 1.49
CA ARG A 66 -50.50 6.68 2.18
C ARG A 66 -51.52 6.63 3.33
N ASP A 67 -52.51 5.76 3.19
CA ASP A 67 -53.72 5.72 4.01
C ASP A 67 -53.51 4.88 5.29
N SER A 68 -52.47 4.05 5.31
CA SER A 68 -51.86 3.45 6.51
C SER A 68 -51.12 4.51 7.34
N LEU A 69 -51.86 5.51 7.85
CA LEU A 69 -51.37 6.70 8.56
C LEU A 69 -50.36 6.40 9.68
N ASN A 70 -50.59 5.34 10.45
CA ASN A 70 -49.74 4.97 11.59
C ASN A 70 -48.52 4.10 11.22
N MET A 71 -48.33 3.77 9.93
CA MET A 71 -47.25 2.89 9.45
C MET A 71 -46.47 3.43 8.25
N ALA A 72 -46.95 4.48 7.59
CA ALA A 72 -46.34 5.02 6.36
C ALA A 72 -44.86 5.46 6.50
N THR A 73 -44.36 5.65 7.72
CA THR A 73 -42.96 5.99 8.04
C THR A 73 -42.08 4.80 8.49
N SER A 74 -42.66 3.65 8.86
CA SER A 74 -41.90 2.48 9.34
C SER A 74 -41.54 1.48 8.23
N HIS A 75 -42.21 1.56 7.08
CA HIS A 75 -41.88 0.74 5.91
C HIS A 75 -40.52 1.11 5.28
N ARG A 76 -39.99 0.20 4.47
CA ARG A 76 -38.73 0.39 3.73
C ARG A 76 -38.74 1.70 2.93
N PHE A 77 -37.78 2.58 3.25
CA PHE A 77 -37.33 3.67 2.41
C PHE A 77 -35.81 3.57 2.27
N THR A 78 -35.31 3.50 1.04
CA THR A 78 -33.86 3.46 0.77
C THR A 78 -33.54 4.34 -0.44
N PRO A 79 -32.95 5.53 -0.26
CA PRO A 79 -32.57 6.40 -1.36
C PRO A 79 -31.38 5.82 -2.13
N ILE A 80 -31.40 5.91 -3.45
CA ILE A 80 -30.29 5.46 -4.30
C ILE A 80 -29.05 6.34 -4.00
N PRO A 81 -27.87 5.77 -3.72
CA PRO A 81 -26.65 6.54 -3.45
C PRO A 81 -26.22 7.41 -4.65
N PRO A 82 -25.61 8.59 -4.43
CA PRO A 82 -25.20 9.50 -5.50
C PRO A 82 -24.22 8.86 -6.50
N GLU A 83 -23.34 7.99 -6.03
CA GLU A 83 -22.35 7.23 -6.80
C GLU A 83 -22.95 6.11 -7.69
N VAL A 84 -24.22 5.75 -7.51
CA VAL A 84 -24.88 4.68 -8.28
C VAL A 84 -25.54 5.26 -9.54
N ARG A 85 -25.28 4.66 -10.72
CA ARG A 85 -26.02 5.04 -11.95
C ARG A 85 -27.46 4.54 -11.86
N GLU A 86 -28.40 5.49 -11.88
CA GLU A 86 -29.82 5.23 -11.62
C GLU A 86 -30.49 4.39 -12.72
N THR A 87 -30.08 4.57 -13.99
CA THR A 87 -30.57 3.81 -15.14
C THR A 87 -30.44 2.30 -14.95
N ILE A 88 -29.29 1.86 -14.43
CA ILE A 88 -28.98 0.45 -14.18
C ILE A 88 -29.89 -0.12 -13.09
N VAL A 89 -30.08 0.63 -12.00
CA VAL A 89 -31.01 0.22 -10.92
C VAL A 89 -32.45 0.14 -11.45
N VAL A 90 -32.85 1.04 -12.34
CA VAL A 90 -34.16 1.00 -13.01
C VAL A 90 -34.28 -0.26 -13.88
N LYS A 91 -33.30 -0.56 -14.73
CA LYS A 91 -33.27 -1.77 -15.58
C LYS A 91 -33.39 -3.05 -14.74
N LEU A 92 -32.56 -3.19 -13.70
CA LEU A 92 -32.56 -4.34 -12.79
C LEU A 92 -33.90 -4.51 -12.04
N PHE A 93 -34.56 -3.43 -11.63
CA PHE A 93 -35.90 -3.49 -11.01
C PHE A 93 -37.03 -3.85 -12.00
N ARG A 94 -36.76 -3.87 -13.31
CA ARG A 94 -37.71 -4.25 -14.35
C ARG A 94 -37.37 -5.58 -15.04
N ASN A 95 -36.25 -6.21 -14.67
CA ASN A 95 -35.64 -7.33 -15.39
C ASN A 95 -35.26 -6.99 -16.85
N GLU A 96 -34.96 -5.72 -17.14
CA GLU A 96 -34.37 -5.32 -18.42
C GLU A 96 -32.87 -5.71 -18.44
N PRO A 97 -32.33 -6.28 -19.53
CA PRO A 97 -30.92 -6.61 -19.63
C PRO A 97 -30.05 -5.33 -19.66
N LEU A 98 -28.82 -5.45 -19.13
CA LEU A 98 -27.81 -4.41 -19.27
C LEU A 98 -27.08 -4.57 -20.62
N ASP A 99 -26.71 -3.44 -21.20
CA ASP A 99 -26.00 -3.34 -22.48
C ASP A 99 -24.55 -2.88 -22.26
N GLU A 100 -23.77 -2.84 -23.34
CA GLU A 100 -22.35 -2.43 -23.34
C GLU A 100 -22.13 -0.95 -22.94
N GLN A 101 -23.20 -0.16 -22.77
CA GLN A 101 -23.10 1.22 -22.25
C GLN A 101 -23.30 1.26 -20.73
N ASP A 102 -23.98 0.28 -20.14
CA ASP A 102 -24.22 0.16 -18.70
C ASP A 102 -23.23 -0.76 -17.95
N ASP A 103 -22.71 -1.83 -18.57
CA ASP A 103 -21.65 -2.68 -17.99
C ASP A 103 -20.36 -2.62 -18.81
N ASP A 104 -19.30 -2.07 -18.20
CA ASP A 104 -17.95 -2.00 -18.78
C ASP A 104 -17.32 -3.41 -18.96
N THR A 105 -17.95 -4.46 -18.41
CA THR A 105 -17.56 -5.85 -18.65
C THR A 105 -18.42 -6.46 -19.76
N LYS A 106 -17.77 -6.92 -20.84
CA LYS A 106 -18.43 -7.68 -21.93
C LYS A 106 -19.33 -8.76 -21.34
N VAL A 107 -20.60 -8.76 -21.73
CA VAL A 107 -21.54 -9.85 -21.42
C VAL A 107 -21.05 -11.09 -22.15
N LEU A 108 -20.32 -11.96 -21.45
CA LEU A 108 -19.79 -13.20 -22.01
C LEU A 108 -20.98 -14.14 -22.35
N PRO A 109 -21.19 -14.50 -23.62
CA PRO A 109 -22.24 -15.44 -23.98
C PRO A 109 -21.84 -16.86 -23.51
N GLY A 110 -22.59 -17.40 -22.55
CA GLY A 110 -22.39 -18.75 -22.02
C GLY A 110 -22.34 -18.83 -20.49
N GLU A 111 -21.81 -19.94 -19.99
CA GLU A 111 -21.76 -20.26 -18.56
C GLU A 111 -20.71 -19.41 -17.81
N CYS A 112 -21.01 -19.07 -16.54
CA CYS A 112 -20.12 -18.25 -15.73
C CYS A 112 -18.92 -19.05 -15.18
N LYS A 113 -17.83 -19.11 -15.95
CA LYS A 113 -16.56 -19.75 -15.58
C LYS A 113 -15.70 -18.92 -14.60
N ALA A 114 -16.32 -18.25 -13.62
CA ALA A 114 -15.64 -17.31 -12.72
C ALA A 114 -15.17 -17.98 -11.41
N ILE A 115 -13.85 -18.09 -11.24
CA ILE A 115 -13.23 -18.73 -10.07
C ILE A 115 -12.83 -17.67 -9.03
N PHE A 116 -13.26 -17.83 -7.78
CA PHE A 116 -13.00 -16.90 -6.68
C PHE A 116 -12.16 -17.55 -5.58
N HIS A 117 -11.07 -16.89 -5.18
CA HIS A 117 -10.24 -17.31 -4.05
C HIS A 117 -11.06 -17.27 -2.73
N PRO A 118 -10.97 -18.27 -1.83
CA PRO A 118 -11.77 -18.31 -0.59
C PRO A 118 -11.71 -17.04 0.25
N SER A 119 -10.53 -16.42 0.39
CA SER A 119 -10.34 -15.15 1.12
C SER A 119 -10.93 -13.91 0.44
N HIS A 120 -11.50 -14.05 -0.77
CA HIS A 120 -12.16 -12.99 -1.54
C HIS A 120 -13.68 -13.19 -1.68
N LEU A 121 -14.24 -14.29 -1.16
CA LEU A 121 -15.67 -14.59 -1.26
C LEU A 121 -16.52 -13.48 -0.60
N PRO A 122 -17.65 -13.06 -1.21
CA PRO A 122 -18.63 -12.23 -0.54
C PRO A 122 -19.34 -13.02 0.56
N LYS A 123 -19.82 -12.34 1.60
CA LYS A 123 -20.43 -12.93 2.81
C LYS A 123 -21.64 -13.85 2.58
N HIS A 124 -22.22 -13.85 1.38
CA HIS A 124 -23.51 -14.48 1.07
C HIS A 124 -23.39 -15.68 0.13
N SER A 125 -22.17 -16.08 -0.25
CA SER A 125 -21.92 -17.16 -1.23
C SER A 125 -22.62 -16.95 -2.59
N GLU A 126 -22.87 -15.69 -2.97
CA GLU A 126 -23.41 -15.27 -4.27
C GLU A 126 -22.27 -14.89 -5.23
N CYS A 127 -22.41 -15.19 -6.52
CA CYS A 127 -21.44 -14.77 -7.52
C CYS A 127 -21.54 -13.24 -7.75
N PRO A 128 -20.46 -12.46 -7.60
CA PRO A 128 -20.53 -11.00 -7.67
C PRO A 128 -20.76 -10.44 -9.09
N ARG A 129 -20.68 -11.27 -10.14
CA ARG A 129 -20.98 -10.89 -11.52
C ARG A 129 -22.49 -10.88 -11.77
N ASN A 130 -22.94 -10.20 -12.83
CA ASN A 130 -24.33 -10.28 -13.27
C ASN A 130 -24.56 -11.52 -14.13
N HIS A 131 -25.75 -12.10 -13.98
CA HIS A 131 -26.19 -13.27 -14.73
C HIS A 131 -27.60 -13.05 -15.24
N TYR A 132 -27.85 -13.54 -16.45
CA TYR A 132 -29.17 -13.54 -17.06
C TYR A 132 -29.52 -14.97 -17.47
N ARG A 133 -30.75 -15.37 -17.21
CA ARG A 133 -31.33 -16.62 -17.71
C ARG A 133 -32.64 -16.25 -18.38
N ASP A 134 -32.78 -16.60 -19.66
CA ASP A 134 -33.96 -16.29 -20.47
C ASP A 134 -34.33 -14.79 -20.46
N GLY A 135 -33.30 -13.93 -20.45
CA GLY A 135 -33.41 -12.46 -20.36
C GLY A 135 -33.61 -11.90 -18.95
N ILE A 136 -33.97 -12.73 -17.96
CA ILE A 136 -34.25 -12.31 -16.58
C ILE A 136 -32.95 -12.27 -15.76
N HIS A 137 -32.74 -11.20 -14.98
CA HIS A 137 -31.60 -11.10 -14.04
C HIS A 137 -31.72 -12.16 -12.94
N VAL A 138 -30.65 -12.92 -12.70
CA VAL A 138 -30.62 -13.96 -11.68
C VAL A 138 -29.38 -13.83 -10.78
N ILE A 139 -29.56 -14.16 -9.50
CA ILE A 139 -28.46 -14.30 -8.54
C ILE A 139 -28.01 -15.76 -8.54
N CYS A 140 -26.80 -16.03 -9.01
CA CYS A 140 -26.18 -17.35 -8.93
C CYS A 140 -25.41 -17.51 -7.61
N GLY A 141 -25.38 -18.74 -7.08
CA GLY A 141 -24.49 -19.11 -5.98
C GLY A 141 -23.02 -19.22 -6.40
N LEU A 142 -22.16 -19.55 -5.45
CA LEU A 142 -20.77 -19.93 -5.64
C LEU A 142 -20.54 -21.33 -5.06
N ASP A 143 -20.23 -22.28 -5.92
CA ASP A 143 -19.89 -23.63 -5.50
C ASP A 143 -18.49 -23.68 -4.88
N LYS A 144 -18.40 -24.29 -3.69
CA LYS A 144 -17.16 -24.42 -2.93
C LYS A 144 -16.46 -25.72 -3.29
N HIS A 145 -15.39 -25.62 -4.07
CA HIS A 145 -14.45 -26.72 -4.27
C HIS A 145 -13.43 -26.76 -3.12
N ASP A 146 -13.26 -27.93 -2.50
CA ASP A 146 -12.25 -28.16 -1.47
C ASP A 146 -10.89 -28.57 -2.06
N CYS A 147 -9.83 -28.17 -1.36
CA CYS A 147 -8.46 -28.50 -1.72
C CYS A 147 -7.92 -29.57 -0.77
N TYR A 148 -7.44 -30.69 -1.32
CA TYR A 148 -6.81 -31.76 -0.53
C TYR A 148 -5.28 -31.67 -0.47
N ALA A 149 -4.65 -30.74 -1.20
CA ALA A 149 -3.21 -30.54 -1.20
C ALA A 149 -2.70 -30.12 0.19
N GLN A 150 -1.64 -30.78 0.67
CA GLN A 150 -1.09 -30.58 2.02
C GLN A 150 0.26 -29.87 1.97
N LEU A 151 0.54 -29.08 3.00
CA LEU A 151 1.80 -28.37 3.20
C LEU A 151 2.38 -28.78 4.57
N SER A 152 3.63 -29.22 4.59
CA SER A 152 4.41 -29.39 5.81
C SER A 152 5.12 -28.08 6.14
N LEU A 153 4.83 -27.51 7.32
CA LEU A 153 5.48 -26.30 7.82
C LEU A 153 6.52 -26.70 8.87
N PHE A 154 7.79 -26.39 8.59
CA PHE A 154 8.89 -26.56 9.53
C PHE A 154 9.20 -25.20 10.14
N ILE A 155 8.93 -25.08 11.43
CA ILE A 155 9.15 -23.87 12.24
C ILE A 155 10.45 -24.10 13.04
N PRO A 156 11.41 -23.15 13.04
CA PRO A 156 12.60 -23.22 13.88
C PRO A 156 12.27 -23.38 15.37
N VAL A 157 13.17 -24.05 16.10
CA VAL A 157 13.05 -24.21 17.56
C VAL A 157 13.52 -22.95 18.29
N ASP A 158 14.39 -22.14 17.68
CA ASP A 158 14.77 -20.82 18.19
C ASP A 158 13.66 -19.79 17.88
N PRO A 159 12.98 -19.20 18.88
CA PRO A 159 11.95 -18.18 18.67
C PRO A 159 12.48 -16.85 18.09
N LYS A 160 13.80 -16.67 17.97
CA LYS A 160 14.41 -15.53 17.26
C LYS A 160 14.50 -15.76 15.75
N ASP A 161 14.47 -17.01 15.28
CA ASP A 161 14.51 -17.31 13.84
C ASP A 161 13.10 -17.25 13.25
N LEU A 162 12.79 -16.10 12.64
CA LEU A 162 11.47 -15.82 12.05
C LEU A 162 11.25 -16.48 10.67
N ARG A 163 12.18 -17.32 10.19
CA ARG A 163 12.04 -18.07 8.94
C ARG A 163 11.10 -19.27 9.12
N ILE A 164 10.37 -19.65 8.08
CA ILE A 164 9.56 -20.89 8.07
C ILE A 164 9.82 -21.59 6.73
N VAL A 165 10.17 -22.87 6.77
CA VAL A 165 10.30 -23.69 5.56
C VAL A 165 8.97 -24.38 5.29
N ILE A 166 8.40 -24.18 4.10
CA ILE A 166 7.11 -24.76 3.70
C ILE A 166 7.36 -25.73 2.55
N ILE A 167 7.13 -27.01 2.78
CA ILE A 167 7.33 -28.08 1.79
C ILE A 167 5.95 -28.65 1.39
N PRO A 168 5.56 -28.62 0.11
CA PRO A 168 4.37 -29.33 -0.35
C PRO A 168 4.53 -30.84 -0.18
N VAL A 169 3.49 -31.51 0.32
CA VAL A 169 3.51 -32.97 0.46
C VAL A 169 3.46 -33.62 -0.93
N ALA A 170 4.52 -34.35 -1.27
CA ALA A 170 4.64 -35.01 -2.57
C ALA A 170 3.49 -36.00 -2.82
N GLY A 171 3.00 -36.05 -4.06
CA GLY A 171 1.93 -36.95 -4.48
C GLY A 171 0.50 -36.46 -4.21
N VAL A 172 0.29 -35.30 -3.57
CA VAL A 172 -1.05 -34.74 -3.29
C VAL A 172 -1.30 -33.44 -4.09
N PRO A 173 -1.71 -33.54 -5.38
CA PRO A 173 -1.94 -32.37 -6.23
C PRO A 173 -3.17 -31.55 -5.81
N HIS A 174 -3.24 -30.30 -6.29
CA HIS A 174 -4.43 -29.46 -6.12
C HIS A 174 -5.63 -30.04 -6.87
N SER A 175 -6.76 -30.17 -6.18
CA SER A 175 -8.05 -30.64 -6.70
C SER A 175 -8.89 -29.55 -7.39
N HIS A 176 -8.31 -28.39 -7.67
CA HIS A 176 -8.98 -27.22 -8.25
C HIS A 176 -8.03 -26.44 -9.18
N PRO A 177 -8.54 -25.64 -10.14
CA PRO A 177 -7.71 -24.76 -10.95
C PRO A 177 -6.96 -23.71 -10.08
N ASN A 178 -5.80 -23.28 -10.55
CA ASN A 178 -4.96 -22.36 -9.80
C ASN A 178 -5.52 -20.92 -9.84
N PHE A 179 -5.56 -20.24 -8.69
CA PHE A 179 -6.15 -18.89 -8.64
C PHE A 179 -5.24 -17.87 -9.34
N PRO A 180 -5.75 -17.01 -10.25
CA PRO A 180 -4.93 -16.04 -10.97
C PRO A 180 -4.33 -15.00 -10.00
N ARG A 181 -2.99 -14.97 -9.92
CA ARG A 181 -2.25 -14.09 -8.98
C ARG A 181 -2.31 -12.60 -9.37
N THR A 182 -2.40 -12.32 -10.66
CA THR A 182 -2.65 -11.02 -11.28
C THR A 182 -3.66 -11.17 -12.42
N LYS A 183 -4.13 -10.06 -13.01
CA LYS A 183 -4.94 -10.11 -14.23
C LYS A 183 -4.10 -10.77 -15.32
N ILE A 184 -4.48 -11.97 -15.76
CA ILE A 184 -3.92 -12.58 -16.97
C ILE A 184 -4.16 -11.57 -18.10
N PRO A 185 -3.16 -11.21 -18.93
CA PRO A 185 -3.42 -10.44 -20.15
C PRO A 185 -4.47 -11.16 -21.00
N ASP A 186 -5.16 -10.43 -21.89
CA ASP A 186 -6.32 -11.00 -22.59
C ASP A 186 -5.89 -12.07 -23.59
N LEU A 187 -5.94 -13.32 -23.10
CA LEU A 187 -5.46 -14.57 -23.70
C LEU A 187 -6.60 -15.60 -23.77
N GLU A 188 -7.85 -15.09 -23.83
CA GLU A 188 -9.09 -15.88 -23.92
C GLU A 188 -9.29 -16.89 -22.76
N GLY A 189 -8.58 -16.67 -21.65
CA GLY A 189 -8.61 -17.50 -20.44
C GLY A 189 -7.48 -18.54 -20.35
N GLN A 190 -6.67 -18.72 -21.39
CA GLN A 190 -5.53 -19.65 -21.39
C GLN A 190 -4.34 -19.11 -20.59
N LEU A 191 -3.59 -20.01 -19.96
CA LEU A 191 -2.30 -19.68 -19.37
C LEU A 191 -1.23 -19.49 -20.44
N VAL A 192 -0.24 -18.65 -20.15
CA VAL A 192 0.92 -18.37 -21.01
C VAL A 192 1.68 -19.64 -21.45
N GLN A 193 1.62 -20.69 -20.64
CA GLN A 193 2.22 -22.01 -20.88
C GLN A 193 1.35 -22.98 -21.69
N GLU A 194 0.04 -22.70 -21.82
CA GLU A 194 -0.91 -23.48 -22.63
C GLU A 194 -0.87 -23.03 -24.08
N LEU A 195 -0.70 -21.72 -24.32
CA LEU A 195 -0.50 -21.13 -25.65
C LEU A 195 0.75 -21.65 -26.39
N HIS A 196 1.81 -21.98 -25.65
CA HIS A 196 3.05 -22.48 -26.24
C HIS A 196 3.91 -23.23 -25.21
N PRO A 197 4.19 -24.54 -25.40
CA PRO A 197 4.96 -25.35 -24.43
C PRO A 197 6.34 -24.80 -24.08
N GLY A 198 6.97 -24.05 -25.00
CA GLY A 198 8.25 -23.37 -24.74
C GLY A 198 8.20 -22.34 -23.60
N MET A 199 7.01 -21.86 -23.21
CA MET A 199 6.83 -20.92 -22.09
C MET A 199 6.86 -21.59 -20.71
N LEU A 200 7.09 -22.91 -20.63
CA LEU A 200 7.51 -23.56 -19.38
C LEU A 200 9.00 -23.34 -19.08
N ILE A 201 9.81 -23.02 -20.10
CA ILE A 201 11.27 -22.95 -19.99
C ILE A 201 11.70 -21.52 -19.63
N ASN A 202 12.22 -21.31 -18.41
CA ASN A 202 12.70 -20.00 -17.92
C ASN A 202 13.54 -19.24 -18.96
N ARG A 203 14.56 -19.92 -19.52
CA ARG A 203 15.46 -19.35 -20.53
C ARG A 203 14.71 -18.79 -21.75
N LYS A 204 13.84 -19.57 -22.39
CA LYS A 204 13.04 -19.09 -23.55
C LYS A 204 12.17 -17.87 -23.22
N ARG A 205 11.71 -17.76 -21.96
CA ARG A 205 10.95 -16.59 -21.49
C ARG A 205 11.84 -15.36 -21.31
N ALA A 206 13.03 -15.53 -20.73
CA ALA A 206 14.03 -14.47 -20.66
C ALA A 206 14.47 -14.03 -22.06
N ASP A 207 14.77 -14.98 -22.96
CA ASP A 207 15.12 -14.72 -24.37
C ASP A 207 14.03 -13.88 -25.07
N LEU A 208 12.75 -14.22 -24.91
CA LEU A 208 11.63 -13.45 -25.48
C LEU A 208 11.53 -12.03 -24.89
N VAL A 209 11.68 -11.86 -23.57
CA VAL A 209 11.70 -10.53 -22.92
C VAL A 209 12.89 -9.70 -23.39
N VAL A 210 14.08 -10.30 -23.52
CA VAL A 210 15.30 -9.65 -24.02
C VAL A 210 15.14 -9.23 -25.47
N ASN A 211 14.67 -10.11 -26.36
CA ASN A 211 14.42 -9.82 -27.77
C ASN A 211 13.40 -8.68 -27.95
N GLN A 212 12.31 -8.68 -27.15
CA GLN A 212 11.31 -7.61 -27.21
C GLN A 212 11.81 -6.30 -26.58
N ARG A 213 12.66 -6.35 -25.55
CA ARG A 213 13.37 -5.18 -25.01
C ARG A 213 14.31 -4.59 -26.06
N GLN A 214 15.14 -5.38 -26.72
CA GLN A 214 16.00 -4.94 -27.83
C GLN A 214 15.18 -4.34 -28.98
N THR A 215 14.04 -4.96 -29.33
CA THR A 215 13.12 -4.44 -30.38
C THR A 215 12.51 -3.08 -30.00
N ARG A 216 12.21 -2.86 -28.71
CA ARG A 216 11.60 -1.62 -28.21
C ARG A 216 12.61 -0.53 -27.91
N PHE A 217 13.80 -0.92 -27.47
CA PHE A 217 14.89 -0.09 -26.99
C PHE A 217 16.18 -0.50 -27.72
N PRO A 218 16.30 -0.22 -29.03
CA PRO A 218 17.44 -0.68 -29.85
C PRO A 218 18.78 -0.04 -29.45
N HIS A 219 18.74 1.04 -28.66
CA HIS A 219 19.91 1.70 -28.08
C HIS A 219 20.16 1.30 -26.60
N GLY A 220 19.60 0.17 -26.17
CA GLY A 220 19.69 -0.29 -24.78
C GLY A 220 18.71 0.39 -23.84
N THR A 221 18.71 -0.03 -22.58
CA THR A 221 17.77 0.42 -21.54
C THR A 221 18.40 1.31 -20.47
N ASP A 222 19.68 1.64 -20.63
CA ASP A 222 20.49 2.37 -19.67
C ASP A 222 20.92 3.72 -20.26
N ILE A 223 22.12 4.23 -19.97
CA ILE A 223 22.47 5.64 -20.26
C ILE A 223 22.43 5.97 -21.78
N GLU A 224 22.79 5.03 -22.64
CA GLU A 224 22.75 5.14 -24.11
C GLU A 224 21.30 5.27 -24.61
N GLY A 225 20.39 4.49 -24.01
CA GLY A 225 18.96 4.56 -24.28
C GLY A 225 18.34 5.88 -23.81
N VAL A 226 18.80 6.41 -22.68
CA VAL A 226 18.43 7.74 -22.19
C VAL A 226 18.96 8.83 -23.12
N TYR A 227 20.18 8.73 -23.62
CA TYR A 227 20.71 9.65 -24.64
C TYR A 227 19.87 9.65 -25.91
N HIS A 228 19.48 8.48 -26.43
CA HIS A 228 18.61 8.39 -27.60
C HIS A 228 17.25 9.06 -27.35
N GLU A 229 16.57 8.76 -26.24
CA GLU A 229 15.27 9.38 -25.92
C GLU A 229 15.40 10.89 -25.62
N PHE A 230 16.53 11.35 -25.07
CA PHE A 230 16.85 12.77 -24.91
C PHE A 230 17.06 13.49 -26.26
N HIS A 231 17.80 12.88 -27.19
CA HIS A 231 17.96 13.43 -28.55
C HIS A 231 16.62 13.52 -29.28
N LYS A 232 15.72 12.57 -29.06
CA LYS A 232 14.34 12.58 -29.55
C LYS A 232 13.50 13.69 -28.88
N ASP A 233 13.46 13.78 -27.55
CA ASP A 233 12.76 14.85 -26.82
C ASP A 233 13.29 16.24 -27.24
N ARG A 234 14.58 16.40 -27.55
CA ARG A 234 15.16 17.65 -28.08
C ARG A 234 14.59 18.09 -29.44
N THR A 235 13.97 17.19 -30.22
CA THR A 235 13.27 17.56 -31.47
C THR A 235 11.88 18.15 -31.22
N LEU A 236 11.29 17.90 -30.05
CA LEU A 236 9.95 18.36 -29.67
C LEU A 236 9.95 19.82 -29.20
N GLY A 237 8.77 20.44 -29.12
CA GLY A 237 8.60 21.75 -28.48
C GLY A 237 8.97 21.69 -26.99
N ILE A 238 9.43 22.81 -26.40
CA ILE A 238 9.94 22.86 -25.01
C ILE A 238 8.92 22.30 -23.99
N ALA A 239 7.62 22.54 -24.21
CA ALA A 239 6.54 22.06 -23.34
C ALA A 239 6.24 20.54 -23.45
N GLU A 240 6.74 19.87 -24.50
CA GLU A 240 6.52 18.44 -24.76
C GLU A 240 7.70 17.56 -24.29
N ARG A 241 8.84 18.19 -23.97
CA ARG A 241 10.05 17.48 -23.50
C ARG A 241 9.85 17.02 -22.07
N TYR A 242 10.26 15.79 -21.79
CA TYR A 242 10.36 15.26 -20.44
C TYR A 242 11.82 15.25 -19.96
N ILE A 243 12.75 14.84 -20.82
CA ILE A 243 14.19 14.87 -20.54
C ILE A 243 14.75 16.20 -21.04
N HIS A 244 15.28 17.03 -20.12
CA HIS A 244 15.78 18.38 -20.44
C HIS A 244 17.30 18.49 -20.41
N ALA A 245 17.97 17.69 -19.57
CA ALA A 245 19.42 17.58 -19.54
C ALA A 245 19.88 16.14 -19.26
N VAL A 246 20.98 15.75 -19.88
CA VAL A 246 21.74 14.52 -19.60
C VAL A 246 23.22 14.92 -19.57
N ASN A 247 23.82 14.86 -18.38
CA ASN A 247 25.23 15.16 -18.14
C ASN A 247 25.95 13.88 -17.72
N THR A 248 27.15 13.64 -18.23
CA THR A 248 28.06 12.58 -17.79
C THR A 248 29.40 13.16 -17.35
N GLN A 249 30.01 12.51 -16.37
CA GLN A 249 31.34 12.81 -15.81
C GLN A 249 32.34 11.73 -16.28
N ALA A 250 33.62 11.90 -15.94
CA ALA A 250 34.70 11.02 -16.40
C ALA A 250 34.83 9.69 -15.61
N ASP A 251 33.99 9.50 -14.59
CA ASP A 251 33.94 8.37 -13.65
C ASP A 251 32.69 7.48 -13.86
N ASP A 252 32.10 7.51 -15.05
CA ASP A 252 30.76 7.00 -15.38
C ASP A 252 29.62 7.62 -14.53
N GLY A 253 29.87 8.72 -13.82
CA GLY A 253 28.86 9.48 -13.10
C GLY A 253 27.88 10.20 -14.04
N HIS A 254 26.58 9.90 -13.98
CA HIS A 254 25.55 10.54 -14.80
C HIS A 254 24.53 11.31 -13.97
N ILE A 255 24.02 12.42 -14.52
CA ILE A 255 22.96 13.25 -13.95
C ILE A 255 21.96 13.56 -15.06
N ILE A 256 20.74 13.05 -14.91
CA ILE A 256 19.65 13.25 -15.86
C ILE A 256 18.57 14.10 -15.19
N VAL A 257 18.22 15.25 -15.77
CA VAL A 257 17.15 16.12 -15.27
C VAL A 257 15.91 15.94 -16.13
N THR A 258 14.84 15.44 -15.51
CA THR A 258 13.53 15.31 -16.13
C THR A 258 12.52 16.23 -15.45
N ILE A 259 11.86 17.08 -16.23
CA ILE A 259 10.83 18.01 -15.75
C ILE A 259 9.60 17.88 -16.66
N ASN A 260 8.54 17.33 -16.11
CA ASN A 260 7.18 17.60 -16.54
C ASN A 260 6.67 18.73 -15.62
N PRO A 261 6.02 19.79 -16.13
CA PRO A 261 5.44 20.82 -15.27
C PRO A 261 4.53 20.25 -14.17
N HIS A 262 3.95 19.07 -14.38
CA HIS A 262 3.12 18.35 -13.40
C HIS A 262 3.54 16.84 -13.23
N THR A 263 2.94 16.06 -12.32
CA THR A 263 3.65 15.17 -11.33
C THR A 263 2.85 13.88 -11.02
N THR A 264 3.15 12.73 -10.33
CA THR A 264 4.24 12.01 -9.58
C THR A 264 4.06 10.47 -9.84
N PHE A 265 4.92 9.44 -9.61
CA PHE A 265 5.60 8.91 -8.38
C PHE A 265 6.97 8.20 -8.68
N ALA A 266 7.68 7.55 -7.71
CA ALA A 266 9.04 6.95 -7.90
C ALA A 266 9.10 5.57 -8.56
N VAL A 267 10.24 5.22 -9.19
CA VAL A 267 10.39 3.99 -10.00
C VAL A 267 11.75 3.26 -9.94
N VAL A 268 12.92 3.94 -9.91
CA VAL A 268 14.24 3.29 -10.19
C VAL A 268 14.73 2.31 -9.11
N HIS A 269 15.47 1.29 -9.57
CA HIS A 269 16.37 0.43 -8.79
C HIS A 269 17.77 0.35 -9.47
N GLY A 270 18.82 -0.04 -8.74
CA GLY A 270 20.19 -0.20 -9.24
C GLY A 270 21.15 0.94 -8.85
N LYS A 271 22.24 1.13 -9.60
CA LYS A 271 23.29 2.13 -9.31
C LYS A 271 22.81 3.60 -9.27
N THR A 272 21.61 3.90 -9.79
CA THR A 272 21.11 5.28 -9.95
C THR A 272 20.10 5.61 -8.86
N ASN A 273 20.29 6.71 -8.14
CA ASN A 273 19.32 7.23 -7.18
C ASN A 273 18.31 8.16 -7.87
N GLU A 274 17.05 8.14 -7.43
CA GLU A 274 15.99 9.06 -7.88
C GLU A 274 15.74 10.16 -6.83
N TRP A 275 16.03 11.41 -7.22
CA TRP A 275 15.73 12.61 -6.46
C TRP A 275 14.44 13.26 -6.98
N LYS A 276 13.62 13.82 -6.10
CA LYS A 276 12.33 14.44 -6.46
C LYS A 276 12.30 15.93 -6.15
N LEU A 277 12.15 16.74 -7.19
CA LEU A 277 11.90 18.17 -7.04
C LEU A 277 10.42 18.37 -6.66
N LEU A 278 10.20 18.85 -5.44
CA LEU A 278 8.87 18.94 -4.80
C LEU A 278 8.52 20.40 -4.51
N ILE A 279 7.30 20.81 -4.87
CA ILE A 279 6.73 22.10 -4.43
C ILE A 279 5.41 21.91 -3.69
N TRP A 280 4.99 22.94 -2.96
CA TRP A 280 3.66 23.04 -2.37
C TRP A 280 2.77 23.93 -3.25
N LEU A 281 1.71 23.36 -3.82
CA LEU A 281 0.73 24.12 -4.59
C LEU A 281 -0.38 24.63 -3.66
N ASN A 282 -0.36 25.92 -3.36
CA ASN A 282 -1.35 26.59 -2.51
C ASN A 282 -2.78 26.49 -3.05
N SER A 283 -2.98 26.48 -4.38
CA SER A 283 -4.29 26.36 -5.03
C SER A 283 -5.01 25.05 -4.70
N VAL A 284 -4.26 23.97 -4.44
CA VAL A 284 -4.79 22.62 -4.17
C VAL A 284 -4.36 22.06 -2.81
N GLN A 285 -3.66 22.87 -1.99
CA GLN A 285 -3.10 22.50 -0.68
C GLN A 285 -2.37 21.15 -0.69
N LYS A 286 -1.52 20.93 -1.71
CA LYS A 286 -0.91 19.63 -2.02
C LYS A 286 0.57 19.74 -2.39
N ARG A 287 1.36 18.80 -1.88
CA ARG A 287 2.78 18.58 -2.24
C ARG A 287 2.89 17.80 -3.55
N THR A 288 3.71 18.28 -4.48
CA THR A 288 3.57 18.01 -5.92
C THR A 288 4.97 17.93 -6.57
N VAL A 289 5.33 16.80 -7.22
CA VAL A 289 6.68 16.49 -7.76
C VAL A 289 6.92 17.08 -9.17
N ILE A 290 7.27 18.36 -9.28
CA ILE A 290 7.45 19.05 -10.58
C ILE A 290 8.70 18.64 -11.37
N GLY A 291 9.43 17.62 -10.93
CA GLY A 291 10.64 17.18 -11.61
C GLY A 291 11.39 16.11 -10.84
N ARG A 292 12.34 15.49 -11.51
CA ARG A 292 13.18 14.42 -10.97
C ARG A 292 14.59 14.56 -11.49
N ILE A 293 15.53 14.09 -10.69
CA ILE A 293 16.93 14.03 -11.06
C ILE A 293 17.42 12.62 -10.78
N TRP A 294 17.97 11.98 -11.80
CA TRP A 294 18.45 10.60 -11.73
C TRP A 294 19.98 10.66 -11.70
N SER A 295 20.60 10.24 -10.59
CA SER A 295 22.04 10.36 -10.37
C SER A 295 22.62 9.14 -9.67
N ASN A 296 23.66 8.53 -10.23
CA ASN A 296 24.46 7.50 -9.56
C ASN A 296 25.50 8.09 -8.59
N CYS A 297 25.90 9.35 -8.77
CA CYS A 297 26.82 10.06 -7.87
C CYS A 297 26.10 10.96 -6.86
N ALA A 298 26.69 11.10 -5.66
CA ALA A 298 26.19 11.92 -4.55
C ALA A 298 27.31 12.79 -3.95
N THR A 299 28.25 13.25 -4.77
CA THR A 299 29.34 14.17 -4.38
C THR A 299 28.88 15.63 -4.46
N ARG A 300 29.62 16.54 -3.81
CA ARG A 300 29.36 18.00 -3.88
C ARG A 300 29.33 18.49 -5.33
N ASP A 301 30.28 18.06 -6.16
CA ASP A 301 30.35 18.40 -7.58
C ASP A 301 29.18 17.83 -8.40
N ALA A 302 28.75 16.60 -8.10
CA ALA A 302 27.53 16.06 -8.67
C ALA A 302 26.31 16.93 -8.28
N PHE A 303 26.21 17.38 -7.02
CA PHE A 303 25.14 18.26 -6.61
C PHE A 303 25.19 19.66 -7.24
N ILE A 304 26.38 20.21 -7.53
CA ILE A 304 26.52 21.44 -8.35
C ILE A 304 25.86 21.23 -9.72
N LEU A 305 26.13 20.10 -10.38
CA LEU A 305 25.51 19.76 -11.67
C LEU A 305 23.99 19.50 -11.57
N VAL A 306 23.53 18.85 -10.49
CA VAL A 306 22.08 18.68 -10.19
C VAL A 306 21.39 20.04 -10.07
N TRP A 307 21.88 20.92 -9.18
CA TRP A 307 21.27 22.22 -8.94
C TRP A 307 21.34 23.12 -10.16
N LYS A 308 22.50 23.19 -10.83
CA LYS A 308 22.67 23.92 -12.09
C LYS A 308 21.64 23.47 -13.13
N GLY A 309 21.51 22.16 -13.35
CA GLY A 309 20.54 21.58 -14.28
C GLY A 309 19.08 21.91 -13.94
N ILE A 310 18.71 21.93 -12.65
CA ILE A 310 17.38 22.37 -12.19
C ILE A 310 17.15 23.85 -12.55
N PHE A 311 18.07 24.75 -12.17
CA PHE A 311 17.91 26.19 -12.42
C PHE A 311 17.89 26.52 -13.93
N GLU A 312 18.74 25.89 -14.73
CA GLU A 312 18.80 26.08 -16.19
C GLU A 312 17.57 25.51 -16.90
N THR A 313 17.05 24.35 -16.44
CA THR A 313 15.83 23.78 -17.00
C THR A 313 14.61 24.65 -16.69
N ILE A 314 14.47 25.15 -15.45
CA ILE A 314 13.36 26.04 -15.07
C ILE A 314 13.42 27.36 -15.86
N GLU A 315 14.62 27.92 -16.04
CA GLU A 315 14.83 29.13 -16.86
C GLU A 315 14.46 28.87 -18.33
N THR A 316 14.84 27.72 -18.89
CA THR A 316 14.52 27.31 -20.27
C THR A 316 13.02 27.08 -20.49
N ILE A 317 12.33 26.43 -19.55
CA ILE A 317 10.89 26.13 -19.67
C ILE A 317 10.02 27.39 -19.46
N THR A 318 10.39 28.24 -18.50
CA THR A 318 9.52 29.36 -18.06
C THR A 318 9.91 30.71 -18.63
N GLY A 319 11.08 30.82 -19.27
CA GLY A 319 11.69 32.09 -19.69
C GLY A 319 12.10 32.99 -18.52
N LYS A 320 12.15 32.47 -17.27
CA LYS A 320 12.37 33.26 -16.05
C LYS A 320 13.45 32.65 -15.18
N LYS A 321 14.43 33.47 -14.79
CA LYS A 321 15.45 33.12 -13.80
C LYS A 321 14.80 32.90 -12.43
N LEU A 322 14.97 31.70 -11.89
CA LEU A 322 14.66 31.38 -10.50
C LEU A 322 15.82 31.86 -9.61
N ASN A 323 15.51 32.62 -8.56
CA ASN A 323 16.42 33.09 -7.51
C ASN A 323 15.70 33.00 -6.15
N PHE A 324 16.39 33.10 -5.02
CA PHE A 324 15.80 33.11 -3.68
C PHE A 324 15.36 34.50 -3.24
N LYS A 325 14.31 34.58 -2.43
CA LYS A 325 13.81 35.85 -1.85
C LYS A 325 14.84 36.53 -0.94
N ALA A 326 15.76 35.75 -0.35
CA ALA A 326 16.88 36.26 0.44
C ALA A 326 17.88 37.10 -0.38
N PHE A 327 17.93 36.92 -1.70
CA PHE A 327 18.87 37.60 -2.60
C PHE A 327 18.19 38.41 -3.72
N SER A 328 16.86 38.34 -3.81
CA SER A 328 16.07 39.06 -4.81
C SER A 328 14.66 39.35 -4.25
N PRO A 329 14.35 40.59 -3.85
CA PRO A 329 13.06 40.93 -3.22
C PRO A 329 11.82 40.62 -4.08
N THR A 330 12.00 40.54 -5.41
CA THR A 330 10.96 40.17 -6.38
C THR A 330 10.70 38.67 -6.50
N SER A 331 11.51 37.82 -5.85
CA SER A 331 11.31 36.36 -5.86
C SER A 331 10.38 35.87 -4.76
N ASN A 332 9.69 34.76 -5.05
CA ASN A 332 8.80 34.05 -4.13
C ASN A 332 9.43 32.77 -3.54
N LEU A 333 10.61 32.34 -4.02
CA LEU A 333 11.27 31.14 -3.48
C LEU A 333 11.95 31.47 -2.15
N LEU A 334 11.38 31.03 -1.03
CA LEU A 334 11.91 31.32 0.31
C LEU A 334 13.18 30.53 0.63
N GLY A 335 13.30 29.31 0.11
CA GLY A 335 14.41 28.40 0.42
C GLY A 335 14.19 27.02 -0.20
N ALA A 336 15.18 26.14 -0.07
CA ALA A 336 15.11 24.73 -0.40
C ALA A 336 14.94 23.89 0.87
N ILE A 337 14.10 22.86 0.79
CA ILE A 337 14.01 21.81 1.81
C ILE A 337 14.61 20.55 1.21
N GLY A 338 15.70 20.07 1.81
CA GLY A 338 16.37 18.84 1.40
C GLY A 338 16.55 17.87 2.56
N ASP A 339 17.27 16.79 2.32
CA ASP A 339 17.55 15.78 3.33
C ASP A 339 18.81 16.18 4.13
N SER A 340 19.25 15.37 5.10
CA SER A 340 20.43 15.67 5.93
C SER A 340 21.77 15.51 5.18
N GLU A 341 21.76 15.60 3.85
CA GLU A 341 22.93 15.38 2.99
C GLU A 341 23.75 16.67 2.86
N GLY A 342 24.90 16.71 3.54
CA GLY A 342 25.78 17.87 3.57
C GLY A 342 26.32 18.26 2.20
N ALA A 343 26.60 17.27 1.33
CA ALA A 343 27.05 17.53 -0.04
C ALA A 343 25.95 18.18 -0.89
N GLN A 344 24.67 17.82 -0.68
CA GLN A 344 23.53 18.40 -1.37
C GLN A 344 23.33 19.87 -1.00
N ALA A 345 23.45 20.18 0.30
CA ALA A 345 23.37 21.54 0.80
C ALA A 345 24.52 22.39 0.25
N GLN A 346 25.77 21.96 0.41
CA GLN A 346 26.95 22.71 -0.05
C GLN A 346 26.90 23.00 -1.55
N GLY A 347 26.56 22.01 -2.39
CA GLY A 347 26.42 22.20 -3.84
C GLY A 347 25.33 23.19 -4.26
N LEU A 348 24.32 23.46 -3.41
CA LEU A 348 23.34 24.54 -3.66
C LEU A 348 23.98 25.91 -3.44
N ALA A 349 24.74 26.08 -2.36
CA ALA A 349 25.41 27.34 -2.05
C ALA A 349 26.48 27.69 -3.09
N ASP A 350 27.21 26.69 -3.59
CA ASP A 350 28.13 26.86 -4.72
C ASP A 350 27.39 27.35 -5.97
N VAL A 351 26.22 26.80 -6.30
CA VAL A 351 25.42 27.23 -7.46
C VAL A 351 24.82 28.64 -7.28
N VAL A 352 24.52 29.06 -6.04
CA VAL A 352 24.14 30.45 -5.73
C VAL A 352 25.29 31.41 -6.07
N ILE A 353 26.51 31.09 -5.65
CA ILE A 353 27.72 31.89 -5.91
C ILE A 353 28.07 31.88 -7.42
N LEU A 354 28.13 30.70 -8.04
CA LEU A 354 28.48 30.51 -9.46
C LEU A 354 27.50 31.20 -10.41
N ARG A 355 26.20 31.25 -10.06
CA ARG A 355 25.17 31.99 -10.82
C ARG A 355 25.01 33.45 -10.37
N GLN A 356 25.87 33.93 -9.48
CA GLN A 356 25.86 35.30 -8.92
C GLN A 356 24.47 35.73 -8.41
N MET A 357 23.72 34.80 -7.82
CA MET A 357 22.37 35.04 -7.33
C MET A 357 22.34 36.08 -6.20
N ASN A 358 23.43 36.16 -5.45
CA ASN A 358 23.70 37.09 -4.34
C ASN A 358 24.48 38.34 -4.78
N CYS A 359 24.17 38.91 -5.96
CA CYS A 359 24.88 40.07 -6.52
C CYS A 359 24.99 41.27 -5.56
N ASP A 360 24.00 41.47 -4.69
CA ASP A 360 23.94 42.58 -3.73
C ASP A 360 24.86 42.37 -2.50
N ASN A 361 25.33 41.13 -2.28
CA ASN A 361 26.34 40.80 -1.26
C ASN A 361 27.20 39.61 -1.74
N PRO A 362 28.19 39.85 -2.62
CA PRO A 362 28.94 38.79 -3.31
C PRO A 362 29.98 38.07 -2.42
N VAL A 363 30.21 38.54 -1.18
CA VAL A 363 31.29 38.07 -0.29
C VAL A 363 30.78 37.12 0.83
N MET A 364 29.53 36.65 0.75
CA MET A 364 28.99 35.71 1.74
C MET A 364 29.67 34.33 1.68
N HIS A 365 29.98 33.77 2.86
CA HIS A 365 30.43 32.39 2.98
C HIS A 365 29.28 31.41 2.65
N PHE A 366 29.61 30.18 2.25
CA PHE A 366 28.58 29.19 1.88
C PHE A 366 27.65 28.87 3.08
N ASP A 367 28.16 28.86 4.31
CA ASP A 367 27.34 28.67 5.52
C ASP A 367 26.31 29.78 5.71
N ASP A 368 26.65 31.03 5.40
CA ASP A 368 25.73 32.17 5.55
C ASP A 368 24.63 32.15 4.49
N ILE A 369 24.98 31.73 3.27
CA ILE A 369 24.00 31.39 2.24
C ILE A 369 23.06 30.28 2.72
N LEU A 370 23.58 29.20 3.32
CA LEU A 370 22.77 28.08 3.80
C LEU A 370 21.87 28.42 5.00
N LYS A 371 22.33 29.24 5.95
CA LYS A 371 21.48 29.75 7.06
C LYS A 371 20.22 30.42 6.52
N LEU A 372 20.35 31.20 5.44
CA LEU A 372 19.26 31.90 4.78
C LEU A 372 18.34 30.94 4.00
N ILE A 373 18.89 30.10 3.11
CA ILE A 373 18.07 29.38 2.09
C ILE A 373 17.82 27.89 2.38
N TRP A 374 18.60 27.22 3.22
CA TRP A 374 18.48 25.77 3.43
C TRP A 374 17.67 25.43 4.68
N LYS A 375 16.85 24.37 4.62
CA LYS A 375 16.17 23.78 5.77
C LYS A 375 16.18 22.26 5.65
N THR A 376 16.76 21.57 6.64
CA THR A 376 16.81 20.11 6.69
C THR A 376 15.43 19.49 6.96
N CYS A 377 15.08 18.42 6.27
CA CYS A 377 13.81 17.72 6.48
C CYS A 377 13.81 16.97 7.82
N LEU A 378 13.18 17.55 8.84
CA LEU A 378 13.05 16.95 10.18
C LEU A 378 12.52 15.51 10.15
N VAL A 379 11.61 15.18 9.21
CA VAL A 379 11.06 13.83 9.06
C VAL A 379 12.12 12.81 8.60
N HIS A 380 13.11 13.22 7.82
CA HIS A 380 14.20 12.34 7.39
C HIS A 380 15.32 12.29 8.43
N PHE A 381 15.65 13.42 9.07
CA PHE A 381 16.52 13.46 10.25
C PHE A 381 16.03 12.50 11.36
N THR A 382 14.78 12.67 11.82
CA THR A 382 14.19 11.82 12.87
C THR A 382 14.13 10.35 12.47
N ARG A 383 13.93 10.02 11.18
CA ARG A 383 13.97 8.62 10.71
C ARG A 383 15.38 8.04 10.74
N GLY A 384 16.39 8.78 10.30
CA GLY A 384 17.78 8.33 10.35
C GLY A 384 18.21 8.01 11.79
N VAL A 385 17.91 8.93 12.73
CA VAL A 385 18.18 8.74 14.16
C VAL A 385 17.36 7.57 14.75
N LEU A 386 16.07 7.44 14.43
CA LEU A 386 15.25 6.29 14.88
C LEU A 386 15.71 4.95 14.28
N GLY A 387 16.39 4.96 13.13
CA GLY A 387 17.00 3.76 12.54
C GLY A 387 18.19 3.22 13.34
N LEU A 388 18.78 4.01 14.24
CA LEU A 388 19.83 3.58 15.15
C LEU A 388 19.31 2.90 16.42
N ARG A 389 18.00 2.90 16.67
CA ARG A 389 17.39 2.54 17.96
C ARG A 389 17.75 1.14 18.46
N ASP A 390 17.95 0.18 17.56
CA ASP A 390 18.31 -1.20 17.93
C ASP A 390 19.83 -1.37 18.20
N HIS A 391 20.59 -0.27 18.22
CA HIS A 391 22.05 -0.21 18.39
C HIS A 391 22.53 0.79 19.46
N ILE A 392 21.63 1.57 20.07
CA ILE A 392 21.93 2.60 21.08
C ILE A 392 20.91 2.54 22.22
N THR A 393 21.21 3.15 23.37
CA THR A 393 20.23 3.24 24.47
C THR A 393 19.15 4.29 24.16
N ASP A 394 17.98 4.19 24.80
CA ASP A 394 16.90 5.18 24.59
C ASP A 394 17.34 6.59 25.06
N GLU A 395 18.28 6.73 26.02
CA GLU A 395 18.86 8.02 26.43
C GLU A 395 19.71 8.64 25.31
N VAL A 396 20.60 7.85 24.70
CA VAL A 396 21.41 8.29 23.55
C VAL A 396 20.50 8.62 22.36
N LEU A 397 19.43 7.85 22.16
CA LEU A 397 18.43 8.14 21.13
C LEU A 397 17.73 9.49 21.38
N GLN A 398 17.33 9.81 22.62
CA GLN A 398 16.75 11.13 22.94
C GLN A 398 17.77 12.26 22.77
N TYR A 399 19.03 12.06 23.18
CA TYR A 399 20.08 13.05 22.99
C TYR A 399 20.32 13.33 21.49
N LEU A 400 20.46 12.28 20.66
CA LEU A 400 20.58 12.42 19.22
C LEU A 400 19.38 13.16 18.59
N LEU A 401 18.15 12.88 19.05
CA LEU A 401 16.93 13.57 18.61
C LEU A 401 16.83 15.04 19.04
N SER A 402 17.62 15.48 20.02
CA SER A 402 17.60 16.85 20.54
C SER A 402 18.27 17.88 19.61
N PHE A 403 19.17 17.44 18.71
CA PHE A 403 19.98 18.29 17.84
C PHE A 403 19.24 19.44 17.13
N PRO A 404 18.03 19.25 16.53
CA PRO A 404 17.31 20.32 15.84
C PRO A 404 16.78 21.43 16.76
N TYR A 405 16.96 21.29 18.08
CA TYR A 405 16.47 22.18 19.12
C TYR A 405 17.60 22.77 19.98
N LEU A 406 18.87 22.51 19.64
CA LEU A 406 20.02 23.17 20.29
C LEU A 406 20.13 24.61 19.78
N ASN A 407 20.38 25.55 20.70
CA ASN A 407 20.35 27.00 20.37
C ASN A 407 21.64 27.74 20.70
N THR A 408 22.53 27.18 21.53
CA THR A 408 23.83 27.80 21.82
C THR A 408 24.95 27.14 21.00
N PRO A 409 26.00 27.90 20.60
CA PRO A 409 27.22 27.32 20.02
C PRO A 409 27.85 26.24 20.91
N GLU A 410 27.75 26.40 22.23
CA GLU A 410 28.28 25.50 23.24
C GLU A 410 27.57 24.14 23.22
N ASP A 411 26.23 24.10 23.25
CA ASP A 411 25.45 22.84 23.15
C ASP A 411 25.79 22.10 21.84
N ILE A 412 25.92 22.85 20.75
CA ILE A 412 26.20 22.31 19.41
C ILE A 412 27.62 21.73 19.35
N GLN A 413 28.61 22.38 19.98
CA GLN A 413 29.98 21.88 20.04
C GLN A 413 30.10 20.67 20.98
N GLU A 414 29.34 20.62 22.08
CA GLU A 414 29.23 19.42 22.93
C GLU A 414 28.66 18.24 22.13
N TYR A 415 27.56 18.46 21.39
CA TYR A 415 26.95 17.44 20.54
C TYR A 415 27.91 16.92 19.45
N TYR A 416 28.65 17.79 18.78
CA TYR A 416 29.68 17.37 17.82
C TYR A 416 30.78 16.53 18.47
N THR A 417 31.20 16.89 19.69
CA THR A 417 32.23 16.15 20.44
C THR A 417 31.70 14.76 20.82
N PHE A 418 30.49 14.68 21.38
CA PHE A 418 29.78 13.43 21.66
C PHE A 418 29.68 12.52 20.43
N CYS A 419 29.33 13.06 19.26
CA CYS A 419 29.27 12.29 18.02
C CYS A 419 30.64 11.83 17.51
N ALA A 420 31.70 12.62 17.69
CA ALA A 420 33.07 12.26 17.27
C ALA A 420 33.67 11.14 18.13
N ASP A 421 33.38 11.12 19.43
CA ASP A 421 33.81 10.06 20.34
C ASP A 421 32.98 8.77 20.20
N SER A 422 31.76 8.86 19.66
CA SER A 422 30.83 7.74 19.43
C SER A 422 31.18 6.89 18.19
N ARG A 423 32.38 6.30 18.17
CA ARG A 423 33.05 5.68 16.99
C ARG A 423 32.34 4.52 16.25
N ASN A 424 31.16 4.06 16.67
CA ASN A 424 30.55 2.80 16.20
C ASN A 424 29.38 2.95 15.19
N ALA A 425 28.91 4.17 14.90
CA ALA A 425 27.78 4.38 13.98
C ALA A 425 28.22 4.58 12.51
N LYS A 426 28.21 3.51 11.71
CA LYS A 426 28.25 3.63 10.24
C LYS A 426 26.87 4.08 9.73
N GLY A 427 26.83 5.13 8.90
CA GLY A 427 25.58 5.67 8.37
C GLY A 427 24.83 4.68 7.45
N SER A 428 23.55 4.44 7.75
CA SER A 428 22.73 3.38 7.15
C SER A 428 22.15 3.67 5.74
N HIS A 429 22.51 4.80 5.13
CA HIS A 429 21.89 5.29 3.88
C HIS A 429 22.19 4.47 2.61
N ALA A 430 23.14 3.52 2.66
CA ALA A 430 23.47 2.67 1.51
C ALA A 430 22.48 1.49 1.34
N GLU A 431 21.99 0.90 2.43
CA GLU A 431 21.26 -0.38 2.39
C GLU A 431 19.76 -0.18 2.08
N ASP A 432 19.17 0.92 2.55
CA ASP A 432 17.77 1.32 2.36
C ASP A 432 17.34 1.50 0.88
N ASN A 433 18.31 1.47 -0.05
CA ASN A 433 18.09 1.55 -1.49
C ASN A 433 18.11 0.20 -2.23
N GLN A 434 18.60 -0.89 -1.61
CA GLN A 434 18.62 -2.22 -2.22
C GLN A 434 17.25 -2.90 -2.22
N ILE A 435 16.30 -2.47 -1.37
CA ILE A 435 15.03 -3.19 -1.13
C ILE A 435 13.82 -2.34 -1.54
N LYS A 436 13.64 -2.11 -2.86
CA LYS A 436 12.43 -1.50 -3.43
C LYS A 436 11.89 -2.36 -4.60
N PRO A 437 10.62 -2.81 -4.59
CA PRO A 437 10.13 -3.92 -5.43
C PRO A 437 9.74 -3.50 -6.86
N THR A 438 10.54 -2.66 -7.52
CA THR A 438 10.32 -2.23 -8.91
C THR A 438 11.60 -2.36 -9.73
N ASN A 439 11.98 -3.60 -10.02
CA ASN A 439 13.11 -3.98 -10.88
C ASN A 439 12.92 -3.47 -12.32
N ARG A 440 13.32 -2.22 -12.58
CA ARG A 440 13.29 -1.58 -13.90
C ARG A 440 14.62 -0.90 -14.24
N PRO A 441 15.18 -1.13 -15.45
CA PRO A 441 16.29 -0.36 -15.98
C PRO A 441 16.01 1.15 -16.04
N LEU A 442 17.08 1.95 -16.19
CA LEU A 442 17.03 3.41 -16.07
C LEU A 442 16.03 4.05 -17.06
N LEU A 443 16.07 3.68 -18.35
CA LEU A 443 15.16 4.21 -19.36
C LEU A 443 13.70 3.76 -19.14
N GLU A 444 13.47 2.49 -18.78
CA GLU A 444 12.11 2.01 -18.47
C GLU A 444 11.51 2.77 -17.29
N ALA A 445 12.33 3.09 -16.28
CA ALA A 445 11.89 3.80 -15.10
C ALA A 445 11.64 5.30 -15.37
N ILE A 446 12.47 5.95 -16.20
CA ILE A 446 12.25 7.31 -16.70
C ILE A 446 10.96 7.39 -17.53
N LEU A 447 10.69 6.41 -18.40
CA LEU A 447 9.48 6.39 -19.22
C LEU A 447 8.21 6.10 -18.40
N LEU A 448 8.27 5.21 -17.40
CA LEU A 448 7.15 5.02 -16.47
C LEU A 448 6.92 6.27 -15.61
N ALA A 449 7.98 6.98 -15.21
CA ALA A 449 7.85 8.27 -14.54
C ALA A 449 7.19 9.32 -15.45
N LYS A 450 7.53 9.38 -16.75
CA LYS A 450 6.87 10.25 -17.76
C LYS A 450 5.36 10.00 -17.82
N GLU A 451 4.92 8.74 -17.82
CA GLU A 451 3.49 8.36 -17.79
C GLU A 451 2.81 8.74 -16.46
N GLN A 452 3.41 8.39 -15.32
CA GLN A 452 2.84 8.68 -14.00
C GLN A 452 2.74 10.20 -13.75
N ASP A 453 3.75 10.96 -14.18
CA ASP A 453 3.75 12.41 -14.14
C ASP A 453 2.64 12.99 -15.02
N ALA A 454 2.47 12.49 -16.24
CA ALA A 454 1.35 12.87 -17.11
C ALA A 454 -0.03 12.46 -16.57
N GLN A 455 -0.14 11.44 -15.71
CA GLN A 455 -1.40 11.06 -15.07
C GLN A 455 -1.76 12.00 -13.91
N THR A 456 -0.87 12.17 -12.93
CA THR A 456 -1.18 13.03 -11.78
C THR A 456 -1.04 14.53 -12.12
N ALA A 457 -0.51 14.87 -13.31
CA ALA A 457 -0.73 16.15 -14.00
C ALA A 457 -2.20 16.48 -14.20
N ARG A 458 -2.91 15.64 -14.98
CA ARG A 458 -4.34 15.80 -15.28
C ARG A 458 -5.16 15.89 -13.99
N ILE A 459 -4.83 15.08 -12.99
CA ILE A 459 -5.48 15.12 -11.67
C ILE A 459 -5.30 16.48 -10.96
N VAL A 460 -4.17 17.17 -11.12
CA VAL A 460 -3.95 18.52 -10.55
C VAL A 460 -4.66 19.59 -11.38
N GLU A 461 -4.68 19.48 -12.71
CA GLU A 461 -5.45 20.35 -13.60
C GLU A 461 -6.97 20.23 -13.36
N GLU A 462 -7.46 19.02 -13.15
CA GLU A 462 -8.84 18.70 -12.74
C GLU A 462 -9.16 19.32 -11.37
N MET A 463 -8.27 19.24 -10.38
CA MET A 463 -8.47 19.91 -9.08
C MET A 463 -8.58 21.43 -9.22
N ILE A 464 -7.71 22.04 -10.03
CA ILE A 464 -7.66 23.50 -10.22
C ILE A 464 -8.88 23.99 -10.99
N SER A 465 -9.31 23.27 -12.02
CA SER A 465 -10.45 23.65 -12.87
C SER A 465 -11.82 23.35 -12.25
N SER A 466 -11.95 22.28 -11.46
CA SER A 466 -13.21 21.94 -10.77
C SER A 466 -13.35 22.52 -9.36
N GLY A 467 -12.24 22.93 -8.74
CA GLY A 467 -12.17 23.26 -7.31
C GLY A 467 -12.29 22.05 -6.37
N VAL A 468 -12.41 20.83 -6.90
CA VAL A 468 -12.63 19.61 -6.10
C VAL A 468 -11.29 18.98 -5.72
N LEU A 469 -10.87 19.19 -4.46
CA LEU A 469 -9.70 18.54 -3.91
C LEU A 469 -9.93 17.02 -3.72
N THR A 470 -9.00 16.17 -4.18
CA THR A 470 -9.08 14.73 -3.87
C THR A 470 -8.95 14.52 -2.37
N ASN A 471 -9.98 13.97 -1.72
CA ASN A 471 -9.91 13.59 -0.31
C ASN A 471 -8.76 12.58 -0.09
N PRO A 472 -7.68 12.93 0.65
CA PRO A 472 -6.50 12.08 0.76
C PRO A 472 -6.80 10.76 1.48
N ASN A 473 -7.77 10.76 2.41
CA ASN A 473 -8.25 9.57 3.10
C ASN A 473 -9.01 8.59 2.18
N ASN A 474 -9.44 9.07 1.01
CA ASN A 474 -10.16 8.27 0.02
C ASN A 474 -9.22 7.61 -1.02
N SER A 475 -7.93 7.96 -1.04
CA SER A 475 -6.94 7.33 -1.93
C SER A 475 -6.84 5.82 -1.70
N LEU A 476 -6.53 5.06 -2.74
CA LEU A 476 -6.36 3.60 -2.64
C LEU A 476 -5.31 3.23 -1.57
N GLN A 477 -4.19 3.96 -1.51
CA GLN A 477 -3.13 3.74 -0.53
C GLN A 477 -3.60 4.00 0.91
N ALA A 478 -4.37 5.08 1.17
CA ALA A 478 -4.95 5.34 2.48
C ALA A 478 -6.00 4.28 2.87
N ARG A 479 -6.87 3.89 1.92
CA ARG A 479 -7.85 2.80 2.09
C ARG A 479 -7.15 1.48 2.44
N PHE A 480 -6.06 1.12 1.76
CA PHE A 480 -5.26 -0.07 2.07
C PHE A 480 -4.57 0.05 3.43
N LYS A 481 -3.92 1.18 3.77
CA LYS A 481 -3.26 1.40 5.06
C LYS A 481 -4.26 1.30 6.23
N MET A 482 -5.42 1.95 6.13
CA MET A 482 -6.46 1.84 7.14
C MET A 482 -7.06 0.42 7.22
N LYS A 483 -7.22 -0.29 6.10
CA LYS A 483 -7.66 -1.69 6.13
C LYS A 483 -6.63 -2.59 6.81
N ALA A 484 -5.35 -2.46 6.49
CA ALA A 484 -4.26 -3.21 7.12
C ALA A 484 -4.19 -2.92 8.64
N GLN A 485 -4.25 -1.65 9.04
CA GLN A 485 -4.31 -1.26 10.46
C GLN A 485 -5.55 -1.80 11.19
N ARG A 486 -6.72 -1.86 10.52
CA ARG A 486 -7.93 -2.49 11.08
C ARG A 486 -7.79 -4.01 11.19
N GLN A 487 -7.08 -4.67 10.25
CA GLN A 487 -6.81 -6.10 10.31
C GLN A 487 -5.80 -6.42 11.43
N ALA A 488 -4.69 -5.67 11.54
CA ALA A 488 -3.71 -5.78 12.63
C ALA A 488 -4.38 -5.64 14.01
N ARG A 489 -5.14 -4.56 14.22
CA ARG A 489 -5.92 -4.34 15.46
C ARG A 489 -6.99 -5.39 15.73
N ALA A 490 -7.47 -6.10 14.71
CA ALA A 490 -8.40 -7.21 14.88
C ALA A 490 -7.67 -8.52 15.24
N SER A 491 -6.47 -8.77 14.71
CA SER A 491 -5.60 -9.87 15.14
C SER A 491 -5.03 -9.66 16.53
N GLU A 492 -4.66 -8.43 16.92
CA GLU A 492 -4.20 -8.08 18.28
C GLU A 492 -5.29 -8.31 19.34
N LYS A 493 -6.55 -7.98 19.01
CA LYS A 493 -7.67 -8.13 19.95
C LYS A 493 -8.17 -9.56 20.12
N LYS A 494 -7.93 -10.46 19.17
CA LYS A 494 -8.33 -11.88 19.28
C LYS A 494 -7.73 -12.59 20.50
N PRO A 495 -6.39 -12.72 20.65
CA PRO A 495 -5.79 -13.41 21.79
C PRO A 495 -6.13 -12.72 23.11
N ALA A 496 -6.26 -11.39 23.12
CA ALA A 496 -6.70 -10.66 24.31
C ALA A 496 -8.11 -11.09 24.77
N THR A 497 -9.08 -11.15 23.84
CA THR A 497 -10.45 -11.60 24.17
C THR A 497 -10.55 -13.10 24.46
N GLU A 498 -9.68 -13.93 23.89
CA GLU A 498 -9.66 -15.38 24.13
C GLU A 498 -9.02 -15.71 25.48
N ALA A 499 -7.91 -15.06 25.83
CA ALA A 499 -7.33 -15.10 27.18
C ALA A 499 -8.31 -14.58 28.23
N GLU A 500 -8.97 -13.44 28.01
CA GLU A 500 -9.97 -12.92 28.94
C GLU A 500 -11.16 -13.88 29.11
N LEU A 501 -11.57 -14.60 28.07
CA LEU A 501 -12.60 -15.63 28.14
C LEU A 501 -12.15 -16.85 28.97
N ILE A 502 -10.88 -17.25 28.87
CA ILE A 502 -10.28 -18.31 29.69
C ILE A 502 -10.24 -17.88 31.16
N THR A 503 -9.67 -16.71 31.48
CA THR A 503 -9.61 -16.17 32.84
C THR A 503 -11.00 -16.00 33.46
N ARG A 504 -12.02 -15.61 32.67
CA ARG A 504 -13.42 -15.55 33.12
C ARG A 504 -14.02 -16.93 33.43
N LYS A 505 -13.67 -17.99 32.67
CA LYS A 505 -14.08 -19.38 32.98
C LYS A 505 -13.41 -19.87 34.27
N GLU A 506 -12.11 -19.68 34.42
CA GLU A 506 -11.35 -20.07 35.63
C GLU A 506 -11.87 -19.35 36.88
N SER A 507 -12.10 -18.03 36.76
CA SER A 507 -12.68 -17.19 37.82
C SER A 507 -14.11 -17.59 38.22
N ARG A 508 -14.83 -18.32 37.36
CA ARG A 508 -16.14 -18.91 37.68
C ARG A 508 -15.96 -20.24 38.41
N THR A 509 -15.16 -21.15 37.85
CA THR A 509 -14.81 -22.44 38.46
C THR A 509 -14.23 -22.30 39.87
N LEU A 510 -13.42 -21.26 40.12
CA LEU A 510 -12.89 -20.94 41.45
C LEU A 510 -13.99 -20.48 42.43
N ARG A 511 -14.94 -19.62 41.98
CA ARG A 511 -16.08 -19.21 42.80
C ARG A 511 -17.01 -20.39 43.15
N ASP A 512 -17.24 -21.28 42.19
CA ASP A 512 -18.09 -22.46 42.39
C ASP A 512 -17.41 -23.45 43.37
N LYS A 513 -16.08 -23.60 43.32
CA LYS A 513 -15.28 -24.34 44.33
C LYS A 513 -15.30 -23.69 45.72
N ILE A 514 -15.23 -22.36 45.80
CA ILE A 514 -15.31 -21.63 47.08
C ILE A 514 -16.67 -21.89 47.73
N LYS A 515 -17.78 -21.73 46.99
CA LYS A 515 -19.13 -22.01 47.50
C LYS A 515 -19.32 -23.44 47.99
N ALA A 516 -18.77 -24.42 47.28
CA ALA A 516 -18.80 -25.82 47.73
C ALA A 516 -18.06 -26.01 49.07
N LYS A 517 -16.91 -25.33 49.27
CA LYS A 517 -16.18 -25.36 50.53
C LYS A 517 -16.81 -24.52 51.64
N GLU A 518 -17.54 -23.47 51.32
CA GLU A 518 -18.35 -22.71 52.29
C GLU A 518 -19.49 -23.59 52.84
N GLN A 519 -20.21 -24.29 51.95
CA GLN A 519 -21.26 -25.25 52.34
C GLN A 519 -20.72 -26.39 53.21
N GLU A 520 -19.60 -27.02 52.81
CA GLU A 520 -18.93 -28.08 53.57
C GLU A 520 -18.51 -27.60 54.98
N ASN A 521 -18.02 -26.36 55.11
CA ASN A 521 -17.73 -25.75 56.41
C ASN A 521 -18.99 -25.47 57.24
N GLU A 522 -20.10 -25.08 56.63
CA GLU A 522 -21.37 -24.88 57.33
C GLU A 522 -21.91 -26.20 57.89
N ASP A 523 -21.83 -27.28 57.11
CA ASP A 523 -22.31 -28.60 57.51
C ASP A 523 -21.40 -29.26 58.56
N LEU A 524 -20.07 -29.06 58.47
CA LEU A 524 -19.13 -29.39 59.56
C LEU A 524 -19.43 -28.59 60.84
N ARG A 525 -19.78 -27.30 60.75
CA ARG A 525 -20.19 -26.51 61.92
C ARG A 525 -21.47 -27.04 62.57
N LYS A 526 -22.45 -27.50 61.78
CA LYS A 526 -23.67 -28.16 62.29
C LYS A 526 -23.33 -29.46 63.02
N GLN A 527 -22.46 -30.30 62.46
CA GLN A 527 -21.98 -31.52 63.12
C GLN A 527 -21.24 -31.23 64.43
N ILE A 528 -20.33 -30.25 64.44
CA ILE A 528 -19.61 -29.84 65.67
C ILE A 528 -20.59 -29.30 66.72
N ALA A 529 -21.60 -28.53 66.33
CA ALA A 529 -22.63 -28.04 67.26
C ALA A 529 -23.44 -29.20 67.88
N MET A 530 -23.86 -30.19 67.08
CA MET A 530 -24.54 -31.40 67.57
C MET A 530 -23.66 -32.21 68.54
N LEU A 531 -22.39 -32.44 68.19
CA LEU A 531 -21.43 -33.15 69.05
C LEU A 531 -21.13 -32.38 70.35
N THR A 532 -21.14 -31.04 70.31
CA THR A 532 -20.94 -30.18 71.48
C THR A 532 -22.16 -30.17 72.40
N GLN A 533 -23.39 -30.27 71.86
CA GLN A 533 -24.60 -30.47 72.66
C GLN A 533 -24.68 -31.88 73.27
N ALA A 534 -24.20 -32.91 72.56
CA ALA A 534 -24.13 -34.27 73.09
C ALA A 534 -23.10 -34.41 74.23
N ASN A 535 -21.91 -33.83 74.08
CA ASN A 535 -20.82 -33.89 75.07
C ASN A 535 -20.90 -32.74 76.09
N GLY A 536 -22.01 -32.69 76.83
CA GLY A 536 -22.18 -31.76 77.94
C GLY A 536 -21.14 -31.97 79.06
N SER A 537 -20.32 -30.94 79.31
CA SER A 537 -19.46 -30.76 80.50
C SER A 537 -18.16 -31.57 80.60
N ARG A 538 -17.02 -30.95 80.19
CA ARG A 538 -15.86 -30.68 81.08
C ARG A 538 -14.75 -29.86 80.41
N LEU A 539 -14.28 -28.82 81.14
CA LEU A 539 -12.87 -28.39 81.33
C LEU A 539 -11.93 -28.40 80.11
N LEU A 540 -11.33 -27.28 79.65
CA LEU A 540 -10.28 -26.53 80.36
C LEU A 540 -9.90 -25.20 79.64
N SER A 541 -8.88 -24.49 80.13
CA SER A 541 -8.53 -23.11 79.77
C SER A 541 -7.13 -22.91 79.16
N THR A 542 -6.98 -21.91 78.27
CA THR A 542 -5.72 -21.24 77.85
C THR A 542 -4.68 -22.10 77.08
N PRO A 543 -3.62 -21.52 76.43
CA PRO A 543 -3.25 -20.10 76.30
C PRO A 543 -3.15 -19.55 74.85
N LYS A 544 -2.89 -18.25 74.72
CA LYS A 544 -2.51 -17.59 73.45
C LYS A 544 -1.10 -18.00 73.00
N ARG A 545 -0.86 -18.09 71.69
CA ARG A 545 0.49 -18.11 71.09
C ARG A 545 0.52 -17.25 69.83
N SER A 546 1.55 -16.43 69.68
CA SER A 546 1.78 -15.57 68.51
C SER A 546 2.51 -16.30 67.38
N LEU A 547 2.39 -15.78 66.16
CA LEU A 547 3.15 -16.19 64.98
C LEU A 547 4.00 -15.02 64.47
N PRO A 548 5.24 -15.25 64.00
CA PRO A 548 6.13 -14.20 63.50
C PRO A 548 5.91 -13.91 62.00
N THR A 549 6.07 -12.64 61.62
CA THR A 549 6.28 -12.24 60.22
C THR A 549 7.74 -12.45 59.81
N ALA A 550 7.98 -13.03 58.64
CA ALA A 550 9.31 -13.13 58.04
C ALA A 550 9.33 -12.42 56.67
N SER A 551 10.28 -11.50 56.50
CA SER A 551 10.58 -10.84 55.23
C SER A 551 11.88 -11.40 54.65
N LEU A 552 11.91 -11.69 53.35
CA LEU A 552 13.13 -12.11 52.65
C LEU A 552 13.26 -11.47 51.27
N SER A 553 14.43 -10.88 51.08
CA SER A 553 15.09 -10.43 49.83
C SER A 553 16.57 -10.19 50.21
N PRO A 554 17.50 -9.91 49.28
CA PRO A 554 17.50 -10.13 47.82
C PRO A 554 18.68 -11.05 47.43
N SER A 555 18.98 -11.21 46.13
CA SER A 555 20.37 -11.34 45.64
C SER A 555 20.47 -11.01 44.14
N ASN A 556 21.52 -10.28 43.75
CA ASN A 556 21.96 -10.17 42.35
C ASN A 556 23.16 -11.11 42.12
N ALA A 557 23.40 -11.51 40.88
CA ALA A 557 24.70 -11.99 40.42
C ALA A 557 24.96 -11.48 39.00
N ILE A 558 26.14 -10.89 38.78
CA ILE A 558 26.65 -10.48 37.47
C ILE A 558 27.82 -11.43 37.17
N ILE A 559 27.86 -11.98 35.96
CA ILE A 559 29.09 -12.52 35.35
C ILE A 559 29.12 -12.02 33.91
N ASP A 560 30.31 -11.60 33.49
CA ASP A 560 30.66 -11.03 32.19
C ASP A 560 31.96 -11.70 31.72
N VAL A 561 32.00 -12.18 30.47
CA VAL A 561 33.20 -12.71 29.78
C VAL A 561 33.00 -12.55 28.27
N ASP A 562 34.02 -12.03 27.59
CA ASP A 562 34.05 -11.73 26.15
C ASP A 562 34.93 -12.73 25.36
N GLU A 563 35.15 -12.45 24.08
CA GLU A 563 36.03 -13.12 23.09
C GLU A 563 35.64 -14.52 22.57
N LEU A 564 35.47 -14.62 21.24
CA LEU A 564 36.42 -15.36 20.37
C LEU A 564 36.18 -15.11 18.86
N PHE A 565 37.28 -15.08 18.11
CA PHE A 565 37.40 -14.90 16.64
C PHE A 565 36.78 -16.08 15.84
N GLY A 566 36.48 -16.01 14.54
CA GLY A 566 36.65 -14.98 13.49
C GLY A 566 36.29 -15.57 12.11
N SER A 567 36.22 -14.78 11.03
CA SER A 567 35.74 -15.27 9.70
C SER A 567 36.75 -15.08 8.55
N PRO A 568 36.91 -16.06 7.63
CA PRO A 568 37.70 -15.93 6.41
C PRO A 568 36.89 -15.35 5.23
N PRO A 569 37.55 -14.79 4.19
CA PRO A 569 36.88 -14.19 3.03
C PRO A 569 36.48 -15.22 1.96
N ILE A 570 35.47 -14.88 1.14
CA ILE A 570 35.08 -15.63 -0.06
C ILE A 570 35.25 -14.73 -1.30
N SER A 571 35.65 -15.35 -2.43
CA SER A 571 36.05 -14.68 -3.66
C SER A 571 34.89 -14.34 -4.59
N VAL A 572 35.09 -13.36 -5.48
CA VAL A 572 34.11 -12.96 -6.50
C VAL A 572 34.26 -13.83 -7.75
N ARG A 573 33.25 -14.67 -8.02
CA ARG A 573 32.77 -15.06 -9.37
C ARG A 573 31.55 -15.98 -9.27
N ASP A 574 30.45 -15.52 -9.86
CA ASP A 574 29.39 -16.25 -10.59
C ASP A 574 28.06 -15.49 -10.41
N LEU A 575 27.46 -15.07 -11.53
CA LEU A 575 26.09 -14.56 -11.54
C LEU A 575 25.15 -15.74 -11.79
N SER A 576 24.28 -16.05 -10.83
CA SER A 576 23.32 -17.16 -10.96
C SER A 576 22.07 -16.76 -11.74
N ASP A 577 21.34 -17.75 -12.26
CA ASP A 577 20.06 -17.57 -12.97
C ASP A 577 18.95 -16.93 -12.09
N ASP A 578 19.18 -16.75 -10.79
CA ASP A 578 18.20 -16.25 -9.81
C ASP A 578 17.97 -14.74 -9.86
N GLU A 579 18.85 -13.97 -10.51
CA GLU A 579 18.76 -12.49 -10.55
C GLU A 579 17.64 -11.97 -11.48
N PHE A 580 17.10 -12.80 -12.37
CA PHE A 580 16.09 -12.38 -13.36
C PHE A 580 14.66 -12.46 -12.80
N ASP A 581 14.16 -11.31 -12.30
CA ASP A 581 12.78 -11.15 -11.83
C ASP A 581 11.73 -11.27 -12.97
N TYR A 582 11.39 -12.51 -13.29
CA TYR A 582 10.36 -12.85 -14.25
C TYR A 582 8.95 -12.39 -13.82
N ALA A 583 8.72 -12.13 -12.53
CA ALA A 583 7.45 -11.58 -12.05
C ALA A 583 7.33 -10.07 -12.38
N ALA A 584 8.42 -9.30 -12.25
CA ALA A 584 8.47 -7.93 -12.76
C ALA A 584 8.31 -7.90 -14.29
N ALA A 585 8.98 -8.81 -15.01
CA ALA A 585 8.85 -8.91 -16.47
C ALA A 585 7.40 -9.21 -16.91
N LEU A 586 6.69 -10.13 -16.24
CA LEU A 586 5.27 -10.42 -16.51
C LEU A 586 4.32 -9.24 -16.23
N ASN A 587 4.68 -8.35 -15.32
CA ASN A 587 3.92 -7.13 -15.03
C ASN A 587 4.39 -5.91 -15.86
N SER A 588 5.25 -6.13 -16.85
CA SER A 588 5.65 -5.11 -17.82
C SER A 588 4.79 -5.14 -19.09
N ASP A 589 4.70 -3.99 -19.73
CA ASP A 589 4.06 -3.79 -21.03
C ASP A 589 4.82 -4.48 -22.20
N VAL A 590 6.04 -4.97 -21.95
CA VAL A 590 6.85 -5.76 -22.90
C VAL A 590 6.16 -7.08 -23.29
N MET A 591 5.40 -7.72 -22.39
CA MET A 591 4.80 -9.03 -22.67
C MET A 591 3.58 -8.98 -23.60
N SER A 592 2.86 -7.86 -23.66
CA SER A 592 1.63 -7.75 -24.48
C SER A 592 1.91 -7.86 -26.00
N PRO A 593 2.94 -7.20 -26.57
CA PRO A 593 3.40 -7.47 -27.94
C PRO A 593 3.83 -8.91 -28.18
N ILE A 594 4.57 -9.54 -27.26
CA ILE A 594 5.03 -10.94 -27.38
C ILE A 594 3.81 -11.87 -27.54
N PHE A 595 2.82 -11.74 -26.66
CA PHE A 595 1.61 -12.57 -26.73
C PHE A 595 0.79 -12.32 -28.00
N LYS A 596 0.65 -11.07 -28.45
CA LYS A 596 -0.02 -10.75 -29.73
C LYS A 596 0.72 -11.30 -30.94
N LYS A 597 2.05 -11.41 -30.89
CA LYS A 597 2.84 -12.08 -31.93
C LYS A 597 2.64 -13.59 -31.86
N MET A 598 2.85 -14.21 -30.71
CA MET A 598 2.73 -15.66 -30.54
C MET A 598 1.32 -16.18 -30.91
N ALA A 599 0.25 -15.46 -30.57
CA ALA A 599 -1.11 -15.83 -30.97
C ALA A 599 -1.34 -15.78 -32.50
N ARG A 600 -0.63 -14.92 -33.23
CA ARG A 600 -0.64 -14.87 -34.70
C ARG A 600 0.23 -15.97 -35.30
N ASP A 601 1.43 -16.16 -34.77
CA ASP A 601 2.38 -17.18 -35.24
C ASP A 601 1.85 -18.61 -35.00
N TYR A 602 0.90 -18.80 -34.07
CA TYR A 602 0.23 -20.09 -33.78
C TYR A 602 -1.16 -20.24 -34.42
N SER A 603 -1.74 -19.18 -35.02
CA SER A 603 -2.95 -19.31 -35.84
C SER A 603 -2.55 -19.75 -37.27
N MET A 604 -2.38 -21.07 -37.42
CA MET A 604 -1.94 -21.72 -38.65
C MET A 604 -2.81 -21.32 -39.86
N PRO A 605 -2.20 -20.94 -41.01
CA PRO A 605 -2.93 -20.82 -42.26
C PRO A 605 -3.21 -22.22 -42.82
N GLY A 606 -4.48 -22.60 -42.96
CA GLY A 606 -4.84 -23.88 -43.57
C GLY A 606 -6.16 -24.49 -43.12
N VAL A 607 -7.28 -23.85 -43.48
CA VAL A 607 -8.48 -24.59 -43.91
C VAL A 607 -8.93 -23.94 -45.23
N ASP A 608 -8.52 -24.53 -46.34
CA ASP A 608 -9.17 -24.29 -47.63
C ASP A 608 -10.48 -25.11 -47.62
N ASP A 609 -11.61 -24.47 -47.27
CA ASP A 609 -12.94 -25.07 -47.38
C ASP A 609 -13.32 -25.21 -48.86
N ASN A 610 -12.73 -26.22 -49.50
CA ASN A 610 -12.82 -26.49 -50.92
C ASN A 610 -13.58 -27.82 -51.17
N GLU A 611 -14.84 -27.87 -50.70
CA GLU A 611 -15.81 -28.86 -51.17
C GLU A 611 -16.88 -28.18 -52.04
N SER A 612 -17.25 -28.84 -53.13
CA SER A 612 -18.26 -28.36 -54.08
C SER A 612 -19.17 -29.50 -54.52
N ASN A 613 -20.40 -29.50 -53.99
CA ASN A 613 -21.63 -30.09 -54.56
C ASN A 613 -22.85 -29.59 -53.76
#